data_AF-A0A3D4YZH9-F1
#
_entry.id   AF-A0A3D4YZH9-F1
#
_cell.length_a   1.000
_cell.length_b   1.000
_cell.length_c   1.000
_cell.angle_alpha   90.00
_cell.angle_beta   90.00
_cell.angle_gamma   90.00
#
_symmetry.space_group_name_H-M   'P 1'
#
loop_
_entity.id
_entity.type
_entity.pdbx_description
1 polymer ?
#
loop_
_entity_poly.entity_id
_entity_poly.type
_entity_poly.pdbx_seq_one_letter_code
_entity_poly.pdbx_strand_id
1 'polypeptide(L)'
;DTSIPAEEVVKVLQREKEQYSQEKLGSHTEFFRIKERVLQELIDRKLLLREATRQGTFISEEEFQEELRKFKSNYTEMAFQKMLQERGISNEEWLSLRRESFIVAKFLATTSPESSTVTGETVRAYYEAHPEKFQVPESVRVRQIVTDTKEKAESILRRLRQGENFAKLARDLSLSP
;
A
#
# COMPACT_ATOMS: atom_id res chain seq x y z
N ASP A 1 -26.60 -19.49 -5.93
CA ASP A 1 -27.26 -18.54 -5.03
C ASP A 1 -26.29 -17.38 -4.78
N THR A 2 -26.69 -16.13 -5.01
CA THR A 2 -25.80 -14.95 -4.90
C THR A 2 -26.32 -14.04 -3.80
N SER A 3 -26.52 -14.63 -2.62
CA SER A 3 -26.94 -13.89 -1.44
C SER A 3 -25.71 -13.42 -0.66
N ILE A 4 -25.75 -12.18 -0.17
CA ILE A 4 -24.77 -11.61 0.74
C ILE A 4 -25.46 -11.51 2.11
N PRO A 5 -25.16 -12.40 3.06
CA PRO A 5 -25.76 -12.35 4.38
C PRO A 5 -25.45 -11.02 5.07
N ALA A 6 -26.42 -10.47 5.80
CA ALA A 6 -26.21 -9.25 6.59
C ALA A 6 -25.05 -9.41 7.59
N GLU A 7 -24.84 -10.62 8.11
CA GLU A 7 -23.71 -10.95 8.98
C GLU A 7 -22.35 -10.78 8.29
N GLU A 8 -22.24 -11.13 7.01
CA GLU A 8 -21.02 -10.94 6.21
C GLU A 8 -20.72 -9.45 6.06
N VAL A 9 -21.74 -8.66 5.73
CA VAL A 9 -21.64 -7.19 5.62
C VAL A 9 -21.22 -6.57 6.96
N VAL A 10 -21.83 -6.98 8.07
CA VAL A 10 -21.51 -6.48 9.42
C VAL A 10 -20.07 -6.84 9.81
N LYS A 11 -19.62 -8.06 9.52
CA LYS A 11 -18.25 -8.50 9.82
C LYS A 11 -17.21 -7.70 9.04
N VAL A 12 -17.41 -7.51 7.73
CA VAL A 12 -16.48 -6.71 6.92
C VAL A 12 -16.50 -5.25 7.35
N LEU A 13 -17.68 -4.70 7.63
CA LEU A 13 -17.79 -3.34 8.17
C LEU A 13 -17.06 -3.18 9.50
N GLN A 14 -17.14 -4.16 10.40
CA GLN A 14 -16.46 -4.06 11.69
C GLN A 14 -14.94 -3.96 11.52
N ARG A 15 -14.35 -4.77 10.62
CA ARG A 15 -12.92 -4.72 10.27
C ARG A 15 -12.55 -3.40 9.60
N GLU A 16 -13.40 -2.91 8.71
CA GLU A 16 -13.13 -1.69 7.97
C GLU A 16 -13.17 -0.44 8.87
N LYS A 17 -14.03 -0.43 9.89
CA LYS A 17 -14.10 0.66 10.88
C LYS A 17 -12.79 0.87 11.64
N GLU A 18 -12.00 -0.17 11.86
CA GLU A 18 -10.72 -0.08 12.58
C GLU A 18 -9.70 0.81 11.86
N GLN A 19 -9.90 1.06 10.56
CA GLN A 19 -9.04 1.91 9.73
C GLN A 19 -9.44 3.40 9.74
N TYR A 20 -10.60 3.73 10.33
CA TYR A 20 -11.14 5.09 10.32
C TYR A 20 -11.13 5.73 11.71
N SER A 21 -10.93 7.05 11.75
CA SER A 21 -11.00 7.80 13.01
C SER A 21 -12.42 7.79 13.58
N GLN A 22 -12.54 7.90 14.90
CA GLN A 22 -13.83 7.97 15.59
C GLN A 22 -14.70 9.13 15.11
N GLU A 23 -14.08 10.25 14.72
CA GLU A 23 -14.76 11.40 14.12
C GLU A 23 -15.44 11.06 12.79
N LYS A 24 -14.74 10.32 11.90
CA LYS A 24 -15.34 9.85 10.64
C LYS A 24 -16.46 8.85 10.88
N LEU A 25 -16.31 7.98 11.88
CA LEU A 25 -17.33 6.98 12.23
C LEU A 25 -18.59 7.61 12.87
N GLY A 26 -18.45 8.74 13.56
CA GLY A 26 -19.56 9.47 14.17
C GLY A 26 -20.41 10.27 13.18
N SER A 27 -19.88 10.58 11.99
CA SER A 27 -20.65 11.23 10.92
C SER A 27 -21.56 10.23 10.22
N HIS A 28 -22.88 10.46 10.29
CA HIS A 28 -23.87 9.58 9.66
C HIS A 28 -23.65 9.44 8.14
N THR A 29 -23.30 10.53 7.47
CA THR A 29 -23.04 10.56 6.02
C THR A 29 -21.81 9.75 5.65
N GLU A 30 -20.71 9.92 6.40
CA GLU A 30 -19.46 9.20 6.12
C GLU A 30 -19.60 7.71 6.47
N PHE A 31 -20.28 7.39 7.58
CA PHE A 31 -20.60 6.02 7.94
C PHE A 31 -21.45 5.32 6.88
N PHE A 32 -22.46 5.99 6.33
CA PHE A 32 -23.30 5.44 5.25
C PHE A 32 -22.48 5.19 3.98
N ARG A 33 -21.58 6.11 3.60
CA ARG A 33 -20.66 5.92 2.46
C ARG A 33 -19.72 4.73 2.66
N ILE A 34 -19.20 4.54 3.87
CA ILE A 34 -18.37 3.37 4.21
C ILE A 34 -19.20 2.09 4.05
N LYS A 35 -20.45 2.09 4.55
CA LYS A 35 -21.39 0.96 4.41
C LYS A 35 -21.67 0.63 2.95
N GLU A 36 -21.97 1.64 2.14
CA GLU A 36 -22.26 1.49 0.72
C GLU A 36 -21.05 0.93 -0.05
N ARG A 37 -19.85 1.45 0.22
CA ARG A 37 -18.62 0.94 -0.39
C ARG A 37 -18.35 -0.52 -0.04
N VAL A 38 -18.46 -0.89 1.25
CA VAL A 38 -18.26 -2.30 1.67
C VAL A 38 -19.28 -3.22 1.03
N LEU A 39 -20.55 -2.78 0.94
CA LEU A 39 -21.58 -3.55 0.26
C LEU A 39 -21.25 -3.74 -1.22
N GLN A 40 -20.83 -2.67 -1.91
CA GLN A 40 -20.44 -2.73 -3.31
C GLN A 40 -19.26 -3.68 -3.54
N GLU A 41 -18.23 -3.63 -2.69
CA GLU A 41 -17.08 -4.51 -2.77
C GLU A 41 -17.47 -5.99 -2.59
N LEU A 42 -18.38 -6.29 -1.67
CA LEU A 42 -18.91 -7.63 -1.48
C LEU A 42 -19.73 -8.10 -2.69
N ILE A 43 -20.53 -7.22 -3.28
CA ILE A 43 -21.29 -7.51 -4.51
C ILE A 43 -20.32 -7.87 -5.64
N ASP A 44 -19.34 -7.01 -5.90
CA ASP A 44 -18.37 -7.21 -6.98
C ASP A 44 -17.60 -8.50 -6.78
N ARG A 45 -17.12 -8.77 -5.56
CA ARG A 45 -16.42 -10.02 -5.22
C ARG A 45 -17.28 -11.26 -5.47
N LYS A 46 -18.54 -11.27 -5.04
CA LYS A 46 -19.44 -12.43 -5.24
C LYS A 46 -19.75 -12.63 -6.72
N LEU A 47 -19.94 -11.56 -7.48
CA LEU A 47 -20.13 -11.63 -8.92
C LEU A 47 -18.90 -12.21 -9.62
N LEU A 48 -17.71 -11.73 -9.27
CA LEU A 48 -16.45 -12.24 -9.82
C LEU A 48 -16.20 -13.70 -9.46
N LEU A 49 -16.44 -14.12 -8.21
CA LEU A 49 -16.28 -15.52 -7.79
C LEU A 49 -17.26 -16.45 -8.50
N ARG A 50 -18.52 -16.01 -8.66
CA ARG A 50 -19.53 -16.76 -9.39
C ARG A 50 -19.13 -16.93 -10.84
N GLU A 51 -18.64 -15.87 -11.46
CA GLU A 51 -18.23 -15.87 -12.85
C GLU A 51 -16.96 -16.71 -13.06
N ALA A 52 -15.96 -16.57 -12.19
CA ALA A 52 -14.77 -17.41 -12.16
C ALA A 52 -15.14 -18.89 -12.09
N THR A 53 -16.05 -19.25 -11.18
CA THR A 53 -16.56 -20.63 -11.05
C THR A 53 -17.28 -21.09 -12.32
N ARG A 54 -18.12 -20.23 -12.92
CA ARG A 54 -18.84 -20.53 -14.17
C ARG A 54 -17.88 -20.81 -15.34
N GLN A 55 -16.75 -20.11 -15.39
CA GLN A 55 -15.71 -20.31 -16.40
C GLN A 55 -14.69 -21.41 -16.03
N GLY A 56 -14.91 -22.13 -14.93
CA GLY A 56 -14.03 -23.22 -14.51
C GLY A 56 -12.66 -22.75 -13.98
N THR A 57 -12.57 -21.50 -13.50
CA THR A 57 -11.37 -21.00 -12.83
C THR A 57 -11.33 -21.50 -11.40
N PHE A 58 -10.34 -22.31 -11.09
CA PHE A 58 -10.06 -22.81 -9.74
C PHE A 58 -8.57 -22.60 -9.40
N ILE A 59 -8.28 -22.65 -8.10
CA ILE A 59 -6.91 -22.70 -7.58
C ILE A 59 -6.66 -24.09 -7.00
N SER A 60 -5.62 -24.76 -7.48
CA SER A 60 -5.22 -26.06 -6.93
C SER A 60 -4.66 -25.89 -5.51
N GLU A 61 -4.57 -26.98 -4.74
CA GLU A 61 -3.97 -26.90 -3.41
C GLU A 61 -2.50 -26.52 -3.48
N GLU A 62 -1.78 -27.05 -4.47
CA GLU A 62 -0.38 -26.76 -4.72
C GLU A 62 -0.16 -25.29 -5.06
N GLU A 63 -0.97 -24.74 -5.98
CA GLU A 63 -0.95 -23.30 -6.33
C GLU A 63 -1.24 -22.44 -5.09
N PHE A 64 -2.23 -22.84 -4.28
CA PHE A 64 -2.59 -22.10 -3.08
C PHE A 64 -1.47 -22.11 -2.03
N GLN A 65 -0.85 -23.27 -1.78
CA GLN A 65 0.26 -23.39 -0.83
C GLN A 65 1.50 -22.62 -1.30
N GLU A 66 1.77 -22.59 -2.61
CA GLU A 66 2.85 -21.77 -3.19
C GLU A 66 2.64 -20.28 -2.90
N GLU A 67 1.44 -19.77 -3.20
CA GLU A 67 1.11 -18.38 -2.96
C GLU A 67 1.09 -18.02 -1.48
N LEU A 68 0.65 -18.94 -0.61
CA LEU A 68 0.77 -18.78 0.84
C LEU A 68 2.22 -18.70 1.29
N ARG A 69 3.12 -19.51 0.73
CA ARG A 69 4.54 -19.49 1.07
C ARG A 69 5.18 -18.17 0.69
N LYS A 70 4.90 -17.66 -0.51
CA LYS A 70 5.35 -16.33 -0.97
C LYS A 70 4.80 -15.19 -0.11
N PHE A 71 3.54 -15.31 0.31
CA PHE A 71 2.95 -14.30 1.20
C PHE A 71 3.60 -14.33 2.58
N LYS A 72 3.70 -15.53 3.17
CA LYS A 72 4.25 -15.74 4.52
C LYS A 72 5.75 -15.53 4.60
N SER A 73 6.52 -15.60 3.51
CA SER A 73 7.96 -15.31 3.55
C SER A 73 8.28 -13.87 3.97
N ASN A 74 7.31 -12.95 3.86
CA ASN A 74 7.44 -11.57 4.33
C ASN A 74 7.13 -11.40 5.83
N TYR A 75 6.75 -12.48 6.52
CA TYR A 75 6.32 -12.46 7.91
C TYR A 75 7.03 -13.53 8.73
N THR A 76 7.32 -13.23 9.99
CA THR A 76 7.56 -14.30 10.98
C THR A 76 6.21 -14.89 11.41
N GLU A 77 6.20 -16.15 11.88
CA GLU A 77 4.96 -16.78 12.37
C GLU A 77 4.33 -15.93 13.48
N MET A 78 5.13 -15.39 14.40
CA MET A 78 4.64 -14.52 15.46
C MET A 78 4.03 -13.22 14.92
N ALA A 79 4.65 -12.58 13.92
CA ALA A 79 4.10 -11.37 13.30
C ALA A 79 2.80 -11.67 12.54
N PHE A 80 2.71 -12.84 11.90
CA PHE A 80 1.51 -13.29 11.22
C PHE A 80 0.35 -13.52 12.20
N GLN A 81 0.58 -14.25 13.29
CA GLN A 81 -0.44 -14.48 14.32
C GLN A 81 -0.90 -13.18 14.98
N LYS A 82 0.03 -12.25 15.26
CA LYS A 82 -0.31 -10.93 15.79
C LYS A 82 -1.19 -10.14 14.82
N MET A 83 -0.89 -10.17 13.51
CA MET A 83 -1.72 -9.51 12.49
C MET A 83 -3.14 -10.08 12.44
N LEU A 84 -3.31 -11.41 12.54
CA LEU A 84 -4.63 -12.03 12.59
C LEU A 84 -5.41 -11.61 13.85
N GLN A 85 -4.73 -11.55 14.99
CA GLN A 85 -5.31 -11.12 16.27
C GLN A 85 -5.74 -9.65 16.24
N GLU A 86 -4.89 -8.76 15.72
CA GLU A 86 -5.19 -7.33 15.60
C GLU A 86 -6.40 -7.08 14.69
N ARG A 87 -6.61 -7.92 13.67
CA ARG A 87 -7.75 -7.82 12.73
C ARG A 87 -8.98 -8.62 13.16
N GLY A 88 -8.94 -9.27 14.32
CA GLY A 88 -10.04 -10.10 14.81
C GLY A 88 -10.49 -11.20 13.85
N ILE A 89 -9.56 -11.85 13.14
CA ILE A 89 -9.86 -12.89 12.15
C ILE A 89 -9.18 -14.22 12.53
N SER A 90 -9.90 -15.34 12.37
CA SER A 90 -9.32 -16.66 12.59
C SER A 90 -8.41 -17.05 11.42
N ASN A 91 -7.45 -17.95 11.66
CA ASN A 91 -6.59 -18.46 10.59
C ASN A 91 -7.40 -19.16 9.48
N GLU A 92 -8.44 -19.91 9.84
CA GLU A 92 -9.31 -20.58 8.87
C GLU A 92 -10.08 -19.59 7.99
N GLU A 93 -10.66 -18.55 8.60
CA GLU A 93 -11.36 -17.51 7.86
C GLU A 93 -10.40 -16.74 6.96
N TRP A 94 -9.21 -16.41 7.46
CA TRP A 94 -8.18 -15.74 6.66
C TRP A 94 -7.76 -16.59 5.45
N LEU A 95 -7.55 -17.90 5.63
CA LEU A 95 -7.23 -18.82 4.55
C LEU A 95 -8.34 -18.87 3.51
N SER A 96 -9.60 -18.94 3.93
CA SER A 96 -10.76 -18.93 3.05
C SER A 96 -10.83 -17.65 2.21
N LEU A 97 -10.74 -16.49 2.88
CA LEU A 97 -10.75 -15.19 2.19
C LEU A 97 -9.59 -15.02 1.23
N ARG A 98 -8.41 -15.56 1.58
CA ARG A 98 -7.22 -15.51 0.74
C ARG A 98 -7.39 -16.38 -0.49
N ARG A 99 -7.96 -17.59 -0.35
CA ARG A 99 -8.26 -18.48 -1.48
C ARG A 99 -9.20 -17.82 -2.48
N GLU A 100 -10.31 -17.25 -2.00
CA GLU A 100 -11.25 -16.51 -2.84
C GLU A 100 -10.57 -15.35 -3.59
N SER A 101 -9.73 -14.58 -2.89
CA SER A 101 -8.99 -13.46 -3.50
C SER A 101 -8.09 -13.93 -4.63
N PHE A 102 -7.43 -15.09 -4.48
CA PHE A 102 -6.60 -15.65 -5.54
C PHE A 102 -7.41 -16.19 -6.71
N ILE A 103 -8.57 -16.80 -6.49
CA ILE A 103 -9.48 -17.22 -7.57
C ILE A 103 -9.89 -16.02 -8.41
N VAL A 104 -10.30 -14.93 -7.77
CA VAL A 104 -10.67 -13.68 -8.46
C VAL A 104 -9.47 -13.09 -9.22
N ALA A 105 -8.29 -13.02 -8.60
CA ALA A 105 -7.10 -12.50 -9.25
C ALA A 105 -6.69 -13.33 -10.48
N LYS A 106 -6.72 -14.67 -10.36
CA LYS A 106 -6.46 -15.60 -11.47
C LYS A 106 -7.46 -15.40 -12.60
N PHE A 107 -8.75 -15.32 -12.26
CA PHE A 107 -9.83 -15.08 -13.22
C PHE A 107 -9.64 -13.75 -13.98
N LEU A 108 -9.32 -12.67 -13.26
CA LEU A 108 -9.06 -11.37 -13.90
C LEU A 108 -7.82 -11.41 -14.78
N ALA A 109 -6.75 -12.08 -14.36
CA ALA A 109 -5.53 -12.22 -15.16
C ALA A 109 -5.76 -13.02 -16.45
N THR A 110 -6.63 -14.02 -16.44
CA THR A 110 -6.95 -14.83 -17.62
C THR A 110 -8.02 -14.22 -18.52
N THR A 111 -8.86 -13.34 -17.98
CA THR A 111 -10.00 -12.72 -18.69
C THR A 111 -9.69 -11.30 -19.15
N SER A 112 -8.68 -10.64 -18.59
CA SER A 112 -8.21 -9.35 -19.11
C SER A 112 -7.72 -9.55 -20.54
N PRO A 113 -8.25 -8.80 -21.53
CA PRO A 113 -7.69 -8.85 -22.86
C PRO A 113 -6.22 -8.40 -22.78
N GLU A 114 -5.30 -9.16 -23.40
CA GLU A 114 -3.86 -8.83 -23.54
C GLU A 114 -3.59 -7.42 -24.12
N SER A 115 -4.64 -6.70 -24.52
CA SER A 115 -4.63 -5.43 -25.25
C SER A 115 -4.31 -4.16 -24.46
N SER A 116 -4.19 -4.18 -23.13
CA SER A 116 -3.70 -2.98 -22.41
C SER A 116 -2.18 -2.98 -22.28
N THR A 117 -1.48 -3.15 -23.41
CA THR A 117 -0.07 -2.74 -23.46
C THR A 117 -0.06 -1.22 -23.29
N VAL A 118 0.26 -0.76 -22.09
CA VAL A 118 0.49 0.66 -21.84
C VAL A 118 1.70 1.07 -22.68
N THR A 119 1.45 1.72 -23.81
CA THR A 119 2.51 2.17 -24.72
C THR A 119 3.20 3.40 -24.13
N GLY A 120 4.44 3.65 -24.55
CA GLY A 120 5.14 4.89 -24.18
C GLY A 120 4.38 6.16 -24.59
N GLU A 121 3.58 6.08 -25.66
CA GLU A 121 2.70 7.16 -26.11
C GLU A 121 1.58 7.43 -25.12
N THR A 122 0.91 6.39 -24.59
CA THR A 122 -0.12 6.54 -23.55
C THR A 122 0.48 7.11 -22.26
N VAL A 123 1.68 6.68 -21.88
CA VAL A 123 2.39 7.25 -20.71
C VAL A 123 2.70 8.74 -20.94
N ARG A 124 3.23 9.10 -22.10
CA ARG A 124 3.55 10.49 -22.44
C ARG A 124 2.29 11.36 -22.46
N ALA A 125 1.22 10.91 -23.10
CA ALA A 125 -0.05 11.62 -23.14
C ALA A 125 -0.61 11.83 -21.73
N TYR A 126 -0.51 10.85 -20.84
CA TYR A 126 -0.93 10.99 -19.45
C TYR A 126 -0.07 12.00 -18.67
N TYR A 127 1.26 11.95 -18.86
CA TYR A 127 2.19 12.89 -18.24
C TYR A 127 1.92 14.34 -18.66
N GLU A 128 1.77 14.57 -19.97
CA GLU A 128 1.48 15.89 -20.54
C GLU A 128 0.10 16.42 -20.15
N ALA A 129 -0.89 15.54 -19.96
CA ALA A 129 -2.23 15.91 -19.52
C ALA A 129 -2.36 16.20 -18.02
N HIS A 130 -1.36 15.80 -17.20
CA HIS A 130 -1.39 15.97 -15.74
C HIS A 130 -0.08 16.56 -15.18
N PRO A 131 0.45 17.66 -15.73
CA PRO A 131 1.73 18.23 -15.31
C PRO A 131 1.76 18.55 -13.82
N GLU A 132 0.64 18.93 -13.22
CA GLU A 132 0.48 19.21 -11.79
C GLU A 132 0.80 18.02 -10.87
N LYS A 133 0.63 16.78 -11.34
CA LYS A 133 0.97 15.58 -10.56
C LYS A 133 2.46 15.24 -10.58
N PHE A 134 3.21 15.85 -11.49
CA PHE A 134 4.62 15.55 -11.73
C PHE A 134 5.53 16.77 -11.52
N GLN A 135 4.98 17.88 -11.02
CA GLN A 135 5.76 19.00 -10.54
C GLN A 135 6.56 18.57 -9.31
N VAL A 136 7.87 18.58 -9.44
CA VAL A 136 8.76 18.50 -8.28
C VAL A 136 8.83 19.91 -7.70
N PRO A 137 8.45 20.12 -6.43
CA PRO A 137 8.55 21.43 -5.80
C PRO A 137 9.99 21.93 -5.86
N GLU A 138 10.17 23.25 -5.77
CA GLU A 138 11.50 23.85 -5.72
C GLU A 138 12.34 23.17 -4.64
N SER A 139 13.45 22.58 -5.06
CA SER A 139 14.35 21.85 -4.18
C SER A 139 15.75 22.38 -4.34
N VAL A 140 16.44 22.55 -3.21
CA VAL A 140 17.82 23.02 -3.17
C VAL A 140 18.73 21.89 -2.70
N ARG A 141 19.88 21.73 -3.37
CA ARG A 141 20.92 20.81 -2.92
C ARG A 141 21.78 21.49 -1.87
N VAL A 142 21.57 21.14 -0.60
CA VAL A 142 22.38 21.65 0.51
C VAL A 142 23.54 20.72 0.83
N ARG A 143 24.62 21.31 1.37
CA ARG A 143 25.73 20.58 2.00
C ARG A 143 25.89 21.13 3.41
N GLN A 144 26.10 20.26 4.38
CA GLN A 144 26.19 20.65 5.80
C GLN A 144 27.52 20.26 6.42
N ILE A 145 27.98 21.08 7.37
CA ILE A 145 29.05 20.75 8.31
C ILE A 145 28.42 20.87 9.70
N VAL A 146 28.45 19.78 10.46
CA VAL A 146 27.87 19.71 11.82
C VAL A 146 29.00 19.79 12.82
N THR A 147 28.89 20.64 13.84
CA THR A 147 29.87 20.74 14.93
C THR A 147 29.18 20.65 16.28
N ASP A 148 29.95 20.31 17.32
CA ASP A 148 29.49 20.21 18.71
C ASP A 148 29.33 21.58 19.39
N THR A 149 30.03 22.61 18.91
CA THR A 149 29.94 23.97 19.47
C THR A 149 29.79 25.06 18.40
N LYS A 150 29.24 26.20 18.82
CA LYS A 150 29.03 27.39 17.99
C LYS A 150 30.36 28.02 17.57
N GLU A 151 31.34 28.04 18.46
CA GLU A 151 32.65 28.65 18.21
C GLU A 151 33.40 27.92 17.09
N LYS A 152 33.29 26.58 17.04
CA LYS A 152 33.82 25.78 15.94
C LYS A 152 33.08 26.05 14.64
N ALA A 153 31.75 26.11 14.66
CA ALA A 153 30.95 26.46 13.49
C ALA A 153 31.33 27.83 12.91
N GLU A 154 31.48 28.84 13.77
CA GLU A 154 31.87 30.20 13.37
C GLU A 154 33.30 30.27 12.83
N SER A 155 34.22 29.48 13.41
CA SER A 155 35.59 29.35 12.90
C SER A 155 35.62 28.74 11.50
N ILE A 156 34.88 27.65 11.28
CA ILE A 156 34.74 27.01 9.97
C ILE A 156 34.08 27.97 8.97
N LEU A 157 33.04 28.71 9.39
CA LEU A 157 32.39 29.70 8.54
C LEU A 157 33.35 30.81 8.08
N ARG A 158 34.23 31.29 8.96
CA ARG A 158 35.27 32.27 8.58
C ARG A 158 36.23 31.69 7.54
N ARG A 159 36.68 30.45 7.72
CA ARG A 159 37.57 29.74 6.77
C ARG A 159 36.91 29.53 5.41
N LEU A 160 35.62 29.16 5.40
CA LEU A 160 34.81 29.06 4.18
C LEU A 160 34.69 30.40 3.44
N ARG A 161 34.45 31.50 4.17
CA ARG A 161 34.39 32.85 3.59
C ARG A 161 35.73 33.34 3.05
N GLN A 162 36.84 32.80 3.55
CA GLN A 162 38.19 33.05 3.04
C GLN A 162 38.56 32.16 1.83
N GLY A 163 37.63 31.32 1.36
CA GLY A 163 37.79 30.51 0.15
C GLY A 163 38.33 29.09 0.38
N GLU A 164 38.40 28.62 1.63
CA GLU A 164 38.81 27.24 1.88
C GLU A 164 37.77 26.23 1.38
N ASN A 165 38.25 25.06 0.92
CA ASN A 165 37.40 24.05 0.29
C ASN A 165 36.40 23.44 1.28
N PHE A 166 35.10 23.54 0.95
CA PHE A 166 34.01 23.01 1.78
C PHE A 166 34.11 21.50 2.03
N ALA A 167 34.41 20.70 1.00
CA ALA A 167 34.45 19.25 1.13
C ALA A 167 35.59 18.78 2.04
N LYS A 168 36.73 19.49 2.01
CA LYS A 168 37.83 19.25 2.93
C LYS A 168 37.42 19.55 4.38
N LEU A 169 36.86 20.74 4.63
CA LEU A 169 36.40 21.13 5.97
C LEU A 169 35.29 20.21 6.49
N ALA A 170 34.38 19.77 5.62
CA ALA A 170 33.34 18.81 5.98
C ALA A 170 33.94 17.46 6.39
N ARG A 171 34.90 16.93 5.61
CA ARG A 171 35.56 15.65 5.95
C ARG A 171 36.33 15.72 7.26
N ASP A 172 37.08 16.81 7.46
CA ASP A 172 38.03 16.89 8.56
C ASP A 172 37.36 17.30 9.88
N LEU A 173 36.23 18.04 9.83
CA LEU A 173 35.66 18.72 10.99
C LEU A 173 34.15 18.50 11.20
N SER A 174 33.43 17.90 10.24
CA SER A 174 32.00 17.62 10.42
C SER A 174 31.78 16.39 11.29
N LEU A 175 30.78 16.46 12.15
CA LEU A 175 30.25 15.35 12.94
C LEU A 175 29.10 14.61 12.21
N SER A 176 28.68 15.11 11.04
CA SER A 176 27.68 14.43 10.20
C SER A 176 28.29 13.16 9.60
N PRO A 177 27.55 12.03 9.57
CA PRO A 177 27.97 10.80 8.90
C PRO A 177 28.32 10.98 7.41
#